data_AF-A0A958BY88-F1
#
_entry.id   AF-A0A958BY88-F1
#
_cell.length_a   1.000
_cell.length_b   1.000
_cell.length_c   1.000
_cell.angle_alpha   90.00
_cell.angle_beta   90.00
_cell.angle_gamma   90.00
#
_symmetry.space_group_name_H-M   'P 1'
#
loop_
_entity.id
_entity.type
_entity.pdbx_description
1 polymer ?
#
loop_
_entity_poly.entity_id
_entity_poly.type
_entity_poly.pdbx_seq_one_letter_code
_entity_poly.pdbx_strand_id
1 'polypeptide(L)'
;MATKLTGRLPDLRQPVSILPLVVFRVLFGLLMLASTIRFMANGWIEAFYLKPEFHFTYYGFSWVKPLPGVGLYLVFGLVALAALFIALGFMYRAAIIAFFLLFT
;
A
#
# COMPACT_ATOMS: atom_id res chain seq x y z
N MET A 1 -55.98 -2.16 5.85
CA MET A 1 -55.50 -0.87 6.39
C MET A 1 -54.01 -1.03 6.71
N ALA A 2 -53.15 -0.97 5.69
CA ALA A 2 -51.72 -1.26 5.80
C ALA A 2 -50.96 0.04 6.11
N THR A 3 -50.61 0.20 7.38
CA THR A 3 -49.99 1.40 7.94
C THR A 3 -48.47 1.39 7.71
N LYS A 4 -47.99 2.37 6.94
CA LYS A 4 -46.68 3.06 7.04
C LYS A 4 -45.48 2.23 7.59
N LEU A 5 -44.76 1.52 6.71
CA LEU A 5 -43.38 1.07 7.00
C LEU A 5 -42.30 1.70 6.09
N THR A 6 -42.69 2.55 5.15
CA THR A 6 -41.78 3.14 4.13
C THR A 6 -41.10 4.46 4.56
N GLY A 7 -40.94 4.69 5.87
CA GLY A 7 -40.58 6.01 6.41
C GLY A 7 -39.10 6.26 6.75
N ARG A 8 -38.17 5.33 6.48
CA ARG A 8 -36.79 5.42 7.01
C ARG A 8 -35.65 4.91 6.11
N LEU A 9 -35.91 4.52 4.87
CA LEU A 9 -34.84 4.05 3.99
C LEU A 9 -34.34 5.22 3.13
N PRO A 10 -33.05 5.61 3.26
CA PRO A 10 -32.46 6.60 2.37
C PRO A 10 -32.43 6.07 0.93
N ASP A 11 -32.60 6.97 -0.04
CA ASP A 11 -32.54 6.61 -1.46
C ASP A 11 -31.13 6.13 -1.83
N LEU A 12 -31.02 4.91 -2.33
CA LEU A 12 -29.75 4.28 -2.71
C LEU A 12 -29.10 4.92 -3.94
N ARG A 13 -29.83 5.77 -4.67
CA ARG A 13 -29.34 6.44 -5.90
C ARG A 13 -28.84 7.86 -5.66
N GLN A 14 -28.91 8.36 -4.43
CA GLN A 14 -28.47 9.72 -4.14
C GLN A 14 -26.94 9.86 -4.34
N PRO A 15 -26.46 10.95 -4.98
CA PRO A 15 -25.03 11.16 -5.15
C PRO A 15 -24.36 11.38 -3.78
N VAL A 16 -23.36 10.57 -3.47
CA VAL A 16 -22.55 10.69 -2.25
C VAL A 16 -21.25 11.42 -2.55
N SER A 17 -20.79 12.24 -1.62
CA SER A 17 -19.51 12.94 -1.76
C SER A 17 -18.34 11.97 -1.91
N ILE A 18 -17.49 12.22 -2.89
CA ILE A 18 -16.22 11.50 -3.12
C ILE A 18 -15.11 11.93 -2.15
N LEU A 19 -15.33 12.99 -1.37
CA LEU A 19 -14.31 13.57 -0.49
C LEU A 19 -13.65 12.53 0.45
N PRO A 20 -14.38 11.65 1.16
CA PRO A 20 -13.75 10.67 2.05
C PRO A 20 -12.78 9.72 1.33
N LEU A 21 -13.13 9.32 0.10
CA LEU A 21 -12.30 8.43 -0.71
C LEU A 21 -10.99 9.12 -1.13
N VAL A 22 -11.06 10.39 -1.53
CA VAL A 22 -9.88 11.17 -1.91
C VAL A 22 -8.98 11.40 -0.69
N VAL A 23 -9.56 11.79 0.44
CA VAL A 23 -8.81 12.01 1.69
C VAL A 23 -8.10 10.73 2.11
N PHE A 24 -8.81 9.59 2.13
CA PHE A 24 -8.22 8.30 2.46
C PHE A 24 -7.04 7.97 1.53
N ARG A 25 -7.22 8.13 0.22
CA ARG A 25 -6.17 7.84 -0.76
C ARG A 25 -4.91 8.68 -0.54
N VAL A 26 -5.07 9.99 -0.34
CA VAL A 26 -3.94 10.91 -0.12
C VAL A 26 -3.21 10.56 1.17
N LEU A 27 -3.96 10.40 2.27
CA LEU A 27 -3.38 10.06 3.58
C LEU A 27 -2.65 8.72 3.54
N PHE A 28 -3.25 7.70 2.94
CA PHE A 28 -2.63 6.38 2.76
C PHE A 28 -1.33 6.50 1.95
N GLY A 29 -1.37 7.12 0.78
CA GLY A 29 -0.20 7.28 -0.07
C GLY A 29 0.95 8.03 0.62
N LEU A 30 0.64 9.12 1.33
CA LEU A 30 1.64 9.90 2.08
C LEU A 30 2.21 9.11 3.27
N LEU A 31 1.37 8.41 4.01
CA LEU A 31 1.79 7.57 5.13
C LEU A 31 2.74 6.47 4.66
N MET A 32 2.40 5.80 3.55
CA MET A 32 3.24 4.76 2.98
C MET A 32 4.55 5.33 2.45
N LEU A 33 4.51 6.43 1.71
CA LEU A 33 5.71 7.10 1.20
C LEU A 33 6.66 7.50 2.35
N ALA A 34 6.15 8.16 3.38
CA ALA A 34 6.94 8.56 4.53
C ALA A 34 7.53 7.35 5.26
N SER A 35 6.74 6.28 5.41
CA SER A 35 7.19 5.04 6.04
C SER A 35 8.31 4.37 5.25
N THR A 36 8.18 4.28 3.92
CA THR A 36 9.20 3.69 3.04
C THR A 36 10.47 4.53 3.03
N ILE A 37 10.38 5.86 2.92
CA ILE A 37 11.55 6.76 2.98
C ILE A 37 12.25 6.63 4.33
N ARG A 38 11.50 6.64 5.44
CA ARG A 38 12.06 6.47 6.79
C ARG A 38 12.74 5.11 6.96
N PHE A 39 12.16 4.05 6.40
CA PHE A 39 12.74 2.70 6.41
C PHE A 39 14.09 2.67 5.69
N MET A 40 14.17 3.30 4.51
CA MET A 40 15.42 3.43 3.76
C MET A 40 16.45 4.29 4.49
N ALA A 41 16.04 5.45 5.01
CA ALA A 41 16.92 6.40 5.68
C ALA A 41 17.57 5.82 6.95
N ASN A 42 16.86 4.94 7.67
CA ASN A 42 17.39 4.27 8.85
C ASN A 42 18.32 3.08 8.52
N GLY A 43 18.58 2.78 7.24
CA GLY A 43 19.41 1.64 6.83
C GLY A 43 18.78 0.28 7.15
N TRP A 44 17.46 0.22 7.33
CA TRP A 44 16.76 -1.00 7.73
C TRP A 44 16.72 -2.06 6.63
N ILE A 45 16.87 -1.65 5.37
CA ILE A 45 17.09 -2.58 4.26
C ILE A 45 18.32 -3.45 4.54
N GLU A 46 19.43 -2.84 4.95
CA GLU A 46 20.66 -3.57 5.23
C GLU A 46 20.55 -4.41 6.49
N ALA A 47 20.04 -3.79 7.55
CA ALA A 47 19.97 -4.41 8.87
C ALA A 47 19.09 -5.67 8.87
N PHE A 48 17.98 -5.66 8.12
CA PHE A 48 16.97 -6.72 8.19
C PHE A 48 16.97 -7.69 7.01
N TYR A 49 17.55 -7.34 5.87
CA TYR A 49 17.50 -8.19 4.68
C TYR A 49 18.86 -8.56 4.09
N LEU A 50 19.90 -7.72 4.24
CA LEU A 50 21.21 -7.98 3.62
C LEU A 50 22.21 -8.59 4.61
N LYS A 51 22.25 -8.10 5.84
CA LYS A 51 23.21 -8.54 6.87
C LYS A 51 22.86 -9.87 7.57
N PRO A 52 21.60 -10.24 7.79
CA PRO A 52 21.30 -11.49 8.52
C PRO A 52 21.82 -12.72 7.77
N GLU A 53 22.65 -13.51 8.43
CA GLU A 53 23.18 -14.77 7.87
C GLU A 53 22.09 -15.83 7.72
N PHE A 54 21.04 -15.75 8.54
CA PHE A 54 19.90 -16.66 8.52
C PHE A 54 18.58 -15.90 8.44
N HIS A 55 17.75 -16.26 7.47
CA HIS A 55 16.39 -15.76 7.31
C HIS A 55 15.41 -16.91 7.61
N PHE A 56 14.51 -16.70 8.58
CA PHE A 56 13.48 -17.69 8.90
C PHE A 56 12.49 -17.79 7.74
N THR A 57 12.54 -18.90 7.00
CA THR A 57 11.60 -19.19 5.92
C THR A 57 10.36 -19.90 6.44
N TYR A 58 9.20 -19.56 5.91
CA TYR A 58 7.97 -20.31 6.18
C TYR A 58 8.04 -21.73 5.59
N TYR A 59 7.35 -22.68 6.24
CA TYR A 59 7.26 -24.06 5.76
C TYR A 59 6.70 -24.10 4.33
N GLY A 60 7.40 -24.76 3.41
CA GLY A 60 7.06 -24.80 1.97
C GLY A 60 7.58 -23.61 1.13
N PHE A 61 8.17 -22.59 1.75
CA PHE A 61 8.72 -21.40 1.08
C PHE A 61 10.23 -21.25 1.27
N SER A 62 10.95 -22.33 1.58
CA SER A 62 12.42 -22.33 1.74
C SER A 62 13.19 -21.90 0.48
N TRP A 63 12.54 -21.94 -0.70
CA TRP A 63 13.09 -21.51 -1.98
C TRP A 63 13.03 -20.00 -2.19
N VAL A 64 12.19 -19.27 -1.43
CA VAL A 64 12.10 -17.82 -1.51
C VAL A 64 13.22 -17.22 -0.66
N LYS A 65 14.16 -16.53 -1.32
CA LYS A 65 15.25 -15.80 -0.68
C LYS A 65 15.12 -14.31 -0.99
N PRO A 66 15.51 -13.42 -0.07
CA PRO A 66 15.51 -11.99 -0.34
C PRO A 66 16.41 -11.68 -1.54
N LEU A 67 15.98 -10.71 -2.36
CA LEU A 67 16.78 -10.26 -3.49
C LEU A 67 18.11 -9.69 -2.98
N PRO A 68 19.25 -10.11 -3.53
CA PRO A 68 20.55 -9.65 -3.07
C PRO A 68 20.86 -8.22 -3.54
N GLY A 69 21.57 -7.49 -2.70
CA GLY A 69 22.18 -6.19 -3.02
C GLY A 69 21.19 -5.14 -3.53
N VAL A 70 21.51 -4.56 -4.70
CA VAL A 70 20.81 -3.42 -5.30
C VAL A 70 19.35 -3.73 -5.63
N GLY A 71 19.01 -5.00 -5.91
CA GLY A 71 17.65 -5.40 -6.26
C GLY A 71 16.62 -5.01 -5.19
N LEU A 72 16.98 -5.13 -3.92
CA LEU A 72 16.09 -4.78 -2.83
C LEU A 72 15.86 -3.26 -2.72
N TYR A 73 16.88 -2.44 -2.94
CA TYR A 73 16.73 -0.98 -2.99
C TYR A 73 15.86 -0.54 -4.16
N LEU A 74 15.95 -1.22 -5.32
CA LEU A 74 15.07 -0.96 -6.45
C LEU A 74 13.60 -1.26 -6.10
N VAL A 75 13.32 -2.36 -5.42
CA VAL A 75 11.97 -2.69 -4.94
C VAL A 75 11.45 -1.60 -4.02
N PHE A 76 12.20 -1.19 -2.99
CA PHE A 76 11.78 -0.12 -2.09
C PHE A 76 11.62 1.24 -2.80
N GLY A 77 12.46 1.53 -3.80
CA GLY A 77 12.32 2.71 -4.65
C GLY A 77 11.02 2.69 -5.48
N LEU A 78 10.68 1.55 -6.07
CA LEU A 78 9.41 1.37 -6.79
C LEU A 78 8.20 1.46 -5.87
N VAL A 79 8.28 0.92 -4.64
CA VAL A 79 7.23 1.07 -3.61
C VAL A 79 7.03 2.54 -3.27
N ALA A 80 8.11 3.30 -3.04
CA ALA A 80 8.03 4.73 -2.76
C ALA A 80 7.41 5.51 -3.94
N LEU A 81 7.83 5.21 -5.18
CA LEU A 81 7.26 5.83 -6.38
C LEU A 81 5.76 5.52 -6.54
N ALA A 82 5.36 4.26 -6.31
CA ALA A 82 3.96 3.87 -6.36
C ALA A 82 3.13 4.56 -5.27
N ALA A 83 3.65 4.67 -4.04
CA ALA A 83 3.00 5.39 -2.94
C ALA A 83 2.81 6.89 -3.25
N LEU A 84 3.80 7.52 -3.88
CA LEU A 84 3.70 8.90 -4.36
C LEU A 84 2.60 9.04 -5.41
N PHE A 85 2.53 8.13 -6.39
CA PHE A 85 1.49 8.15 -7.43
C PHE A 85 0.09 7.91 -6.84
N ILE A 86 -0.04 7.06 -5.82
CA ILE A 86 -1.29 6.89 -5.07
C ILE A 86 -1.70 8.21 -4.39
N ALA A 87 -0.77 8.88 -3.70
CA ALA A 87 -1.06 10.15 -3.03
C ALA A 87 -1.51 11.22 -4.03
N LEU A 88 -0.80 11.38 -5.15
CA LEU A 88 -1.12 12.33 -6.21
C LEU A 88 -2.39 11.93 -7.00
N GLY A 89 -2.76 10.66 -6.99
CA GLY A 89 -3.82 10.12 -7.84
C GLY A 89 -3.40 9.90 -9.30
N PHE A 90 -2.12 10.05 -9.61
CA PHE A 90 -1.57 9.82 -10.96
C PHE A 90 -1.56 8.33 -11.27
N MET A 91 -2.15 7.93 -12.42
CA MET A 91 -2.23 6.53 -12.83
C MET A 91 -2.67 5.57 -11.71
N TYR A 92 -3.61 6.02 -10.85
CA TYR A 92 -3.96 5.34 -9.58
C TYR A 92 -4.17 3.83 -9.71
N ARG A 93 -4.84 3.37 -10.77
CA ARG A 93 -5.11 1.94 -11.00
C ARG A 93 -3.83 1.12 -11.17
N ALA A 94 -2.86 1.64 -11.93
CA ALA A 94 -1.56 0.98 -12.09
C ALA A 94 -0.72 1.10 -10.81
N ALA A 95 -0.73 2.28 -10.18
CA ALA A 95 0.04 2.54 -8.98
C ALA A 95 -0.37 1.64 -7.80
N ILE A 96 -1.67 1.44 -7.57
CA ILE A 96 -2.15 0.58 -6.47
C ILE A 96 -1.86 -0.90 -6.72
N ILE A 97 -1.94 -1.36 -7.98
CA ILE A 97 -1.57 -2.75 -8.33
C ILE A 97 -0.08 -2.96 -8.13
N ALA A 98 0.76 -2.03 -8.62
CA ALA A 98 2.20 -2.10 -8.44
C ALA A 98 2.58 -2.06 -6.94
N PHE A 99 1.96 -1.16 -6.17
CA PHE A 99 2.18 -1.09 -4.73
C PHE A 99 1.81 -2.40 -4.03
N PHE A 100 0.65 -2.96 -4.35
CA PHE A 100 0.20 -4.24 -3.78
C PHE A 100 1.19 -5.37 -4.06
N LEU A 101 1.66 -5.52 -5.30
CA LEU A 101 2.59 -6.60 -5.67
C LEU A 101 3.99 -6.44 -5.06
N LEU A 102 4.41 -5.21 -4.77
CA LEU A 102 5.77 -4.93 -4.29
C LEU A 102 5.88 -4.86 -2.76
N PHE A 103 4.79 -4.51 -2.07
CA PHE A 103 4.82 -4.22 -0.62
C PHE A 103 4.18 -5.31 0.25
N THR A 104 3.19 -6.06 -0.25
CA THR A 104 2.53 -7.14 0.53
C THR A 104 3.43 -8.36 0.68
#